data_AF-A0A1Q4XN73-F1
#
_entry.id   AF-A0A1Q4XN73-F1
#
_cell.length_a   1.000
_cell.length_b   1.000
_cell.length_c   1.000
_cell.angle_alpha   90.00
_cell.angle_beta   90.00
_cell.angle_gamma   90.00
#
_symmetry.space_group_name_H-M   'P 1'
#
loop_
_entity.id
_entity.type
_entity.pdbx_description
1 polymer ?
#
loop_
_entity_poly.entity_id
_entity_poly.type
_entity_poly.pdbx_seq_one_letter_code
_entity_poly.pdbx_strand_id
1 'polypeptide(L)'
;MSNIFTSFLRVIPRPDRSIGRDEAEGIIDRMLNERGSYNVPVAVRRADDGSLLDIQAGCGKNPDFYGFWEDHRDQYACVWERFFDEGGFQDTITHFGQEGQTRHGAFWYGFDGVRVLGAADHLPDLGMPSVSWEPDGDGAWRAGVTGRYQTGNDRADIEKAGPCSTEVEWNPPVMDVAPGGLATTTTPSYWNAEIVRMEPDGLHGFVERGYHGTARESRVERVELLWRGRVVHRTQMEYDADFGEYEWEQRSADDWDNCLSPDYLASMRRVRRRR
;
A
#
# COMPACT_ATOMS: atom_id res chain seq x y z
N MET A 1 -17.95 14.20 -9.83
CA MET A 1 -17.95 12.83 -9.27
C MET A 1 -17.64 12.93 -7.78
N SER A 2 -18.14 12.01 -6.94
CA SER A 2 -17.71 11.94 -5.53
C SER A 2 -16.41 11.16 -5.47
N ASN A 3 -15.45 11.63 -4.68
CA ASN A 3 -14.21 10.89 -4.45
C ASN A 3 -14.52 9.48 -3.91
N ILE A 4 -13.77 8.49 -4.37
CA ILE A 4 -13.73 7.14 -3.81
C ILE A 4 -12.85 7.18 -2.55
N PHE A 5 -13.38 6.65 -1.47
CA PHE A 5 -12.65 6.53 -0.20
C PHE A 5 -12.29 5.07 0.02
N THR A 6 -11.00 4.80 0.18
CA THR A 6 -10.55 3.45 0.50
C THR A 6 -9.95 3.38 1.89
N SER A 7 -10.32 2.32 2.61
CA SER A 7 -9.74 1.98 3.89
C SER A 7 -9.16 0.57 3.85
N PHE A 8 -7.97 0.43 4.44
CA PHE A 8 -7.36 -0.86 4.75
C PHE A 8 -7.18 -0.95 6.26
N LEU A 9 -8.00 -1.77 6.90
CA LEU A 9 -7.97 -2.00 8.33
C LEU A 9 -7.03 -3.12 8.71
N ARG A 10 -6.49 -3.01 9.92
CA ARG A 10 -5.87 -4.08 10.68
C ARG A 10 -6.45 -4.12 12.07
N VAL A 11 -7.19 -5.18 12.37
CA VAL A 11 -7.81 -5.45 13.66
C VAL A 11 -6.92 -6.41 14.44
N ILE A 12 -6.57 -6.02 15.66
CA ILE A 12 -5.73 -6.81 16.56
C ILE A 12 -6.57 -7.15 17.82
N PRO A 13 -6.83 -8.44 18.10
CA PRO A 13 -7.60 -8.83 19.28
C PRO A 13 -6.85 -8.50 20.57
N ARG A 14 -7.58 -8.46 21.69
CA ARG A 14 -6.97 -8.40 23.02
C ARG A 14 -6.03 -9.59 23.25
N PRO A 15 -5.02 -9.44 24.14
CA PRO A 15 -4.24 -10.60 24.57
C PRO A 15 -5.17 -11.74 25.01
N ASP A 16 -4.80 -12.97 24.66
CA ASP A 16 -5.55 -14.21 24.94
C ASP A 16 -6.86 -14.38 24.16
N ARG A 17 -7.14 -13.51 23.19
CA ARG A 17 -8.23 -13.70 22.20
C ARG A 17 -7.67 -13.98 20.81
N SER A 18 -8.45 -14.71 20.03
CA SER A 18 -8.23 -14.94 18.60
C SER A 18 -9.51 -14.59 17.86
N ILE A 19 -9.40 -13.87 16.75
CA ILE A 19 -10.54 -13.58 15.88
C ILE A 19 -10.89 -14.86 15.13
N GLY A 20 -12.10 -15.37 15.36
CA GLY A 20 -12.64 -16.53 14.63
C GLY A 20 -13.04 -16.19 13.19
N ARG A 21 -13.42 -17.20 12.40
CA ARG A 21 -13.97 -16.96 11.05
C ARG A 21 -15.31 -16.23 11.12
N ASP A 22 -16.23 -16.74 11.93
CA ASP A 22 -17.57 -16.17 12.13
C ASP A 22 -17.50 -14.73 12.69
N GLU A 23 -16.56 -14.47 13.60
CA GLU A 23 -16.30 -13.13 14.13
C GLU A 23 -15.78 -12.21 13.03
N ALA A 24 -14.84 -12.68 12.19
CA ALA A 24 -14.33 -11.90 11.07
C ALA A 24 -15.42 -11.57 10.05
N GLU A 25 -16.29 -12.53 9.69
CA GLU A 25 -17.47 -12.30 8.84
C GLU A 25 -18.41 -11.25 9.45
N GLY A 26 -18.70 -11.36 10.75
CA GLY A 26 -19.52 -10.36 11.45
C GLY A 26 -18.91 -8.96 11.51
N ILE A 27 -17.57 -8.84 11.53
CA ILE A 27 -16.88 -7.54 11.41
C ILE A 27 -17.08 -6.98 9.99
N ILE A 28 -16.87 -7.81 8.96
CA ILE A 28 -16.98 -7.41 7.55
C ILE A 28 -18.41 -6.98 7.22
N ASP A 29 -19.41 -7.74 7.64
CA ASP A 29 -20.83 -7.42 7.40
C ASP A 29 -21.21 -6.06 7.97
N ARG A 30 -20.67 -5.69 9.14
CA ARG A 30 -20.90 -4.36 9.74
C ARG A 30 -20.17 -3.26 8.98
N MET A 31 -18.94 -3.51 8.54
CA MET A 31 -18.16 -2.54 7.79
C MET A 31 -18.75 -2.24 6.41
N LEU A 32 -19.24 -3.27 5.72
CA LEU A 32 -19.86 -3.14 4.41
C LEU A 32 -21.31 -2.67 4.50
N ASN A 33 -22.05 -3.14 5.51
CA ASN A 33 -23.49 -2.95 5.70
C ASN A 33 -24.29 -3.03 4.38
N GLU A 34 -25.43 -2.34 4.29
CA GLU A 34 -26.24 -2.29 3.07
C GLU A 34 -25.60 -1.46 1.94
N ARG A 35 -24.53 -0.69 2.24
CA ARG A 35 -23.87 0.19 1.28
C ARG A 35 -22.82 -0.53 0.43
N GLY A 36 -22.27 -1.63 0.93
CA GLY A 36 -21.18 -2.36 0.28
C GLY A 36 -19.91 -1.51 0.12
N SER A 37 -19.00 -2.03 -0.70
CA SER A 37 -17.74 -1.41 -1.06
C SER A 37 -17.86 -0.70 -2.40
N TYR A 38 -17.68 0.62 -2.41
CA TYR A 38 -17.86 1.39 -3.64
C TYR A 38 -16.59 1.35 -4.50
N ASN A 39 -16.65 0.64 -5.64
CA ASN A 39 -15.57 0.52 -6.65
C ASN A 39 -14.24 -0.04 -6.13
N VAL A 40 -14.18 -0.56 -4.91
CA VAL A 40 -12.97 -1.14 -4.33
C VAL A 40 -13.25 -2.62 -4.00
N PRO A 41 -12.39 -3.57 -4.39
CA PRO A 41 -12.56 -4.96 -4.02
C PRO A 41 -12.51 -5.16 -2.50
N VAL A 42 -13.38 -6.02 -1.97
CA VAL A 42 -13.32 -6.41 -0.56
C VAL A 42 -12.34 -7.56 -0.40
N ALA A 43 -11.15 -7.25 0.13
CA ALA A 43 -10.08 -8.23 0.35
C ALA A 43 -9.83 -8.42 1.84
N VAL A 44 -9.79 -9.67 2.29
CA VAL A 44 -9.63 -9.99 3.72
C VAL A 44 -8.52 -11.00 3.93
N ARG A 45 -7.58 -10.68 4.83
CA ARG A 45 -6.54 -11.61 5.26
C ARG A 45 -6.65 -11.84 6.76
N ARG A 46 -6.80 -13.10 7.16
CA ARG A 46 -6.83 -13.50 8.57
C ARG A 46 -5.60 -14.36 8.85
N ALA A 47 -4.84 -14.03 9.89
CA ALA A 47 -3.78 -14.93 10.34
C ALA A 47 -4.37 -16.26 10.83
N ASP A 48 -3.69 -17.37 10.58
CA ASP A 48 -4.18 -18.71 10.97
C ASP A 48 -4.53 -18.80 12.46
N ASP A 49 -3.66 -18.22 13.30
CA ASP A 49 -3.81 -18.13 14.76
C ASP A 49 -4.88 -17.11 15.23
N GLY A 50 -5.53 -16.39 14.30
CA GLY A 50 -6.54 -15.37 14.58
C GLY A 50 -6.02 -14.13 15.29
N SER A 51 -4.70 -13.93 15.38
CA SER A 51 -4.10 -12.78 16.08
C SER A 51 -4.14 -11.47 15.28
N LEU A 52 -4.71 -11.50 14.08
CA LEU A 52 -4.69 -10.44 13.10
C LEU A 52 -5.83 -10.69 12.10
N LEU A 53 -6.57 -9.62 11.80
CA LEU A 53 -7.49 -9.55 10.66
C LEU A 53 -7.22 -8.26 9.89
N ASP A 54 -6.86 -8.38 8.62
CA ASP A 54 -6.74 -7.26 7.69
C ASP A 54 -7.96 -7.23 6.78
N ILE A 55 -8.55 -6.04 6.56
CA ILE A 55 -9.75 -5.85 5.73
C ILE A 55 -9.55 -4.62 4.85
N GLN A 56 -9.54 -4.80 3.53
CA GLN A 56 -9.59 -3.69 2.58
C GLN A 56 -11.01 -3.55 2.05
N ALA A 57 -11.54 -2.34 2.05
CA ALA A 57 -12.82 -2.01 1.42
C ALA A 57 -12.91 -0.51 1.11
N GLY A 58 -13.72 -0.17 0.10
CA GLY A 58 -14.12 1.20 -0.20
C GLY A 58 -15.18 1.62 0.81
N CYS A 59 -14.82 2.46 1.77
CA CYS A 59 -15.70 2.72 2.91
C CYS A 59 -16.95 3.52 2.54
N GLY A 60 -17.08 4.06 1.31
CA GLY A 60 -18.34 4.67 0.82
C GLY A 60 -18.89 5.80 1.71
N LYS A 61 -18.03 6.47 2.48
CA LYS A 61 -18.42 7.42 3.55
C LYS A 61 -19.36 6.79 4.58
N ASN A 62 -19.16 5.50 4.87
CA ASN A 62 -19.94 4.72 5.81
C ASN A 62 -19.59 5.13 7.25
N PRO A 63 -20.51 5.74 8.02
CA PRO A 63 -20.24 6.10 9.41
C PRO A 63 -19.99 4.87 10.28
N ASP A 64 -20.56 3.70 9.96
CA ASP A 64 -20.39 2.47 10.74
C ASP A 64 -18.94 1.96 10.70
N PHE A 65 -18.22 2.31 9.64
CA PHE A 65 -16.79 2.06 9.52
C PHE A 65 -16.00 2.74 10.65
N TYR A 66 -16.38 3.97 10.98
CA TYR A 66 -15.76 4.76 12.05
C TYR A 66 -16.36 4.43 13.44
N GLY A 67 -17.62 3.98 13.48
CA GLY A 67 -18.28 3.51 14.71
C GLY A 67 -17.75 2.16 15.22
N PHE A 68 -17.21 1.32 14.33
CA PHE A 68 -16.75 -0.04 14.67
C PHE A 68 -15.83 -0.07 15.89
N TRP A 69 -14.83 0.82 15.96
CA TRP A 69 -13.91 0.84 17.09
C TRP A 69 -14.62 1.17 18.41
N GLU A 70 -15.45 2.21 18.42
CA GLU A 70 -16.13 2.69 19.64
C GLU A 70 -17.05 1.61 20.22
N ASP A 71 -17.74 0.87 19.35
CA ASP A 71 -18.67 -0.19 19.73
C ASP A 71 -17.97 -1.47 20.24
N HIS A 72 -16.69 -1.67 19.94
CA HIS A 72 -15.97 -2.93 20.21
C HIS A 72 -14.62 -2.75 20.92
N ARG A 73 -14.40 -1.59 21.53
CA ARG A 73 -13.18 -1.29 22.29
C ARG A 73 -12.91 -2.32 23.40
N ASP A 74 -13.92 -3.04 23.89
CA ASP A 74 -13.75 -4.07 24.91
C ASP A 74 -13.24 -5.41 24.34
N GLN A 75 -13.25 -5.58 23.02
CA GLN A 75 -12.91 -6.84 22.35
C GLN A 75 -11.51 -6.83 21.73
N TYR A 76 -11.08 -5.67 21.20
CA TYR A 76 -9.84 -5.52 20.46
C TYR A 76 -8.77 -4.75 21.24
N ALA A 77 -7.50 -5.10 21.05
CA ALA A 77 -6.39 -4.33 21.60
C ALA A 77 -6.26 -2.99 20.89
N CYS A 78 -6.33 -3.02 19.55
CA CYS A 78 -6.38 -1.84 18.71
C CYS A 78 -6.89 -2.17 17.31
N VAL A 79 -7.28 -1.11 16.59
CA VAL A 79 -7.53 -1.10 15.15
C VAL A 79 -6.62 -0.07 14.52
N TRP A 80 -5.98 -0.44 13.43
CA TRP A 80 -5.26 0.48 12.55
C TRP A 80 -6.06 0.66 11.28
N GLU A 81 -6.13 1.89 10.78
CA GLU A 81 -6.69 2.20 9.48
C GLU A 81 -5.60 2.86 8.65
N ARG A 82 -5.38 2.36 7.44
CA ARG A 82 -4.74 3.11 6.36
C ARG A 82 -5.84 3.61 5.44
N PHE A 83 -5.90 4.91 5.22
CA PHE A 83 -6.98 5.56 4.47
C PHE A 83 -6.44 6.36 3.29
N PHE A 84 -7.12 6.25 2.15
CA PHE A 84 -6.89 7.08 0.97
C PHE A 84 -8.19 7.71 0.48
N ASP A 85 -8.12 9.00 0.16
CA ASP A 85 -9.13 9.74 -0.58
C ASP A 85 -8.60 9.89 -2.01
N GLU A 86 -9.31 9.40 -3.02
CA GLU A 86 -8.94 9.50 -4.44
C GLU A 86 -8.69 10.96 -4.89
N GLY A 87 -9.28 11.94 -4.20
CA GLY A 87 -8.98 13.36 -4.43
C GLY A 87 -7.74 13.89 -3.70
N GLY A 88 -7.05 13.04 -2.95
CA GLY A 88 -5.85 13.35 -2.17
C GLY A 88 -4.58 12.78 -2.78
N PHE A 89 -3.44 13.12 -2.18
CA PHE A 89 -2.12 12.78 -2.73
C PHE A 89 -1.39 11.70 -1.93
N GLN A 90 -1.88 11.36 -0.73
CA GLN A 90 -1.17 10.46 0.17
C GLN A 90 -2.11 9.66 1.06
N ASP A 91 -1.69 8.45 1.37
CA ASP A 91 -2.30 7.65 2.42
C ASP A 91 -2.07 8.30 3.79
N THR A 92 -3.09 8.16 4.63
CA THR A 92 -3.03 8.47 6.06
C THR A 92 -3.11 7.21 6.88
N ILE A 93 -2.65 7.30 8.13
CA ILE A 93 -2.72 6.21 9.10
C ILE A 93 -3.42 6.72 10.37
N THR A 94 -4.40 5.97 10.83
CA THR A 94 -5.11 6.22 12.07
C THR A 94 -4.98 5.02 13.01
N HIS A 95 -4.67 5.29 14.27
CA HIS A 95 -4.64 4.30 15.34
C HIS A 95 -5.81 4.51 16.30
N PHE A 96 -6.59 3.46 16.48
CA PHE A 96 -7.63 3.37 17.48
C PHE A 96 -7.19 2.36 18.55
N GLY A 97 -6.85 2.85 19.75
CA GLY A 97 -6.30 2.01 20.82
C GLY A 97 -6.87 2.34 22.20
N GLN A 98 -6.63 1.46 23.16
CA GLN A 98 -7.16 1.57 24.54
C GLN A 98 -6.67 2.81 25.30
N GLU A 99 -5.57 3.42 24.87
CA GLU A 99 -4.96 4.59 25.52
C GLU A 99 -5.79 5.89 25.33
N GLY A 100 -6.97 5.80 24.71
CA GLY A 100 -8.01 6.84 24.70
C GLY A 100 -7.80 7.99 23.73
N GLN A 101 -6.61 8.10 23.12
CA GLN A 101 -6.33 9.08 22.08
C GLN A 101 -6.19 8.40 20.72
N THR A 102 -7.08 8.75 19.79
CA THR A 102 -6.92 8.46 18.37
C THR A 102 -5.71 9.21 17.85
N ARG A 103 -4.75 8.48 17.27
CA ARG A 103 -3.56 9.09 16.65
C ARG A 103 -3.70 9.05 15.15
N HIS A 104 -3.59 10.19 14.50
CA HIS A 104 -3.68 10.32 13.05
C HIS A 104 -2.40 10.94 12.50
N GLY A 105 -1.97 10.48 11.33
CA GLY A 105 -0.80 11.03 10.66
C GLY A 105 -0.67 10.52 9.23
N ALA A 106 0.42 10.92 8.57
CA ALA A 106 0.76 10.43 7.25
C ALA A 106 1.28 8.99 7.30
N PHE A 107 0.89 8.18 6.32
CA PHE A 107 1.45 6.85 6.15
C PHE A 107 2.82 6.93 5.46
N TRP A 108 3.78 6.15 5.94
CA TRP A 108 5.11 6.04 5.33
C TRP A 108 5.36 4.60 4.90
N TYR A 109 5.60 4.42 3.61
CA TYR A 109 6.02 3.17 3.00
C TYR A 109 7.55 3.05 3.08
N GLY A 110 8.06 1.89 3.44
CA GLY A 110 9.48 1.58 3.50
C GLY A 110 9.98 0.83 2.28
N PHE A 111 11.25 1.04 1.95
CA PHE A 111 12.00 0.24 0.98
C PHE A 111 13.44 0.01 1.49
N ASP A 112 14.06 -1.10 1.08
CA ASP A 112 15.43 -1.51 1.39
C ASP A 112 16.26 -1.85 0.13
N GLY A 113 15.71 -1.60 -1.06
CA GLY A 113 16.44 -1.66 -2.30
C GLY A 113 15.79 -0.86 -3.42
N VAL A 114 16.60 -0.57 -4.44
CA VAL A 114 16.17 0.01 -5.71
C VAL A 114 16.59 -0.94 -6.81
N ARG A 115 15.71 -1.24 -7.76
CA ARG A 115 16.00 -2.03 -8.95
C ARG A 115 15.65 -1.25 -10.20
N VAL A 116 16.49 -1.37 -11.23
CA VAL A 116 16.27 -0.76 -12.54
C VAL A 116 16.28 -1.82 -13.63
N LEU A 117 15.42 -1.64 -14.62
CA LEU A 117 15.39 -2.46 -15.84
C LEU A 117 15.51 -1.55 -17.07
N GLY A 118 16.07 -2.11 -18.14
CA GLY A 118 16.22 -1.46 -19.44
C GLY A 118 17.66 -1.51 -19.95
N ALA A 119 17.86 -1.11 -21.20
CA ALA A 119 19.17 -0.99 -21.83
C ALA A 119 19.90 0.29 -21.36
N ALA A 120 20.17 0.38 -20.05
CA ALA A 120 20.91 1.50 -19.51
C ALA A 120 22.37 1.44 -19.99
N ASP A 121 22.74 2.33 -20.92
CA ASP A 121 24.14 2.52 -21.35
C ASP A 121 25.03 2.90 -20.16
N HIS A 122 24.44 3.61 -19.19
CA HIS A 122 25.04 3.96 -17.91
C HIS A 122 24.04 3.78 -16.78
N LEU A 123 24.49 3.18 -15.67
CA LEU A 123 23.67 3.05 -14.47
C LEU A 123 23.46 4.42 -13.81
N PRO A 124 22.25 4.73 -13.36
CA PRO A 124 21.93 6.03 -12.79
C PRO A 124 22.70 6.25 -11.48
N ASP A 125 23.23 7.45 -11.29
CA ASP A 125 23.75 7.90 -10.01
C ASP A 125 22.56 8.18 -9.08
N LEU A 126 22.45 7.48 -7.96
CA LEU A 126 21.36 7.69 -7.00
C LEU A 126 21.53 8.96 -6.14
N GLY A 127 22.56 9.76 -6.38
CA GLY A 127 22.84 10.97 -5.62
C GLY A 127 23.26 10.69 -4.18
N MET A 128 23.76 9.48 -3.91
CA MET A 128 24.15 9.03 -2.57
C MET A 128 25.58 8.48 -2.56
N PRO A 129 26.37 8.80 -1.52
CA PRO A 129 27.72 8.26 -1.41
C PRO A 129 27.69 6.75 -1.16
N SER A 130 28.59 6.02 -1.82
CA SER A 130 28.86 4.59 -1.58
C SER A 130 27.76 3.60 -1.98
N VAL A 131 26.84 3.98 -2.86
CA VAL A 131 25.94 3.00 -3.49
C VAL A 131 26.67 2.29 -4.62
N SER A 132 26.63 0.96 -4.59
CA SER A 132 27.10 0.12 -5.69
C SER A 132 25.92 -0.61 -6.30
N TRP A 133 25.87 -0.61 -7.62
CA TRP A 133 24.93 -1.43 -8.38
C TRP A 133 25.48 -2.85 -8.53
N GLU A 134 24.61 -3.82 -8.34
CA GLU A 134 24.88 -5.24 -8.51
C GLU A 134 23.95 -5.81 -9.60
N PRO A 135 24.42 -6.70 -10.49
CA PRO A 135 23.55 -7.38 -11.43
C PRO A 135 22.50 -8.23 -10.70
N ASP A 136 21.23 -8.14 -11.12
CA ASP A 136 20.09 -8.87 -10.53
C ASP A 136 19.45 -9.90 -11.49
N GLY A 137 20.13 -10.18 -12.62
CA GLY A 137 19.64 -11.09 -13.69
C GLY A 137 18.77 -10.38 -14.73
N ASP A 138 18.57 -11.01 -15.90
CA ASP A 138 17.68 -10.53 -16.98
C ASP A 138 17.86 -9.06 -17.41
N GLY A 139 19.10 -8.55 -17.33
CA GLY A 139 19.41 -7.16 -17.65
C GLY A 139 19.00 -6.15 -16.58
N ALA A 140 18.56 -6.60 -15.41
CA ALA A 140 18.25 -5.78 -14.26
C ALA A 140 19.49 -5.52 -13.39
N TRP A 141 19.47 -4.36 -12.73
CA TRP A 141 20.49 -3.96 -11.76
C TRP A 141 19.82 -3.53 -10.47
N ARG A 142 20.45 -3.85 -9.35
CA ARG A 142 19.94 -3.56 -8.01
C ARG A 142 20.96 -2.79 -7.19
N ALA A 143 20.47 -1.87 -6.38
CA ALA A 143 21.24 -1.16 -5.38
C ALA A 143 20.60 -1.35 -3.99
N GLY A 144 21.43 -1.61 -2.98
CA GLY A 144 21.02 -1.67 -1.58
C GLY A 144 20.84 -0.27 -1.01
N VAL A 145 19.60 0.19 -0.90
CA VAL A 145 19.27 1.54 -0.41
C VAL A 145 18.04 1.47 0.48
N THR A 146 18.18 1.96 1.70
CA THR A 146 17.05 2.07 2.63
C THR A 146 16.47 3.46 2.58
N GLY A 147 15.15 3.54 2.48
CA GLY A 147 14.44 4.79 2.52
C GLY A 147 12.97 4.61 2.85
N ARG A 148 12.24 5.72 2.70
CA ARG A 148 10.80 5.75 2.89
C ARG A 148 10.15 6.77 1.98
N TYR A 149 8.88 6.55 1.66
CA TYR A 149 8.11 7.46 0.82
C TYR A 149 6.66 7.58 1.27
N GLN A 150 6.03 8.68 0.87
CA GLN A 150 4.61 8.95 1.01
C GLN A 150 4.00 9.01 -0.38
N THR A 151 2.91 8.28 -0.56
CA THR A 151 2.15 8.28 -1.79
C THR A 151 0.70 7.90 -1.48
N GLY A 152 -0.20 8.21 -2.40
CA GLY A 152 -1.56 7.73 -2.40
C GLY A 152 -1.64 6.34 -3.00
N ASN A 153 -2.45 5.47 -2.41
CA ASN A 153 -2.74 4.18 -3.03
C ASN A 153 -4.23 4.11 -3.37
N ASP A 154 -4.55 4.47 -4.62
CA ASP A 154 -5.87 4.17 -5.14
C ASP A 154 -6.02 2.66 -5.33
N ARG A 155 -6.99 2.11 -4.62
CA ARG A 155 -7.33 0.69 -4.60
C ARG A 155 -8.66 0.46 -5.33
N ALA A 156 -9.18 1.47 -6.03
CA ALA A 156 -10.36 1.35 -6.85
C ALA A 156 -10.09 0.42 -8.03
N ASP A 157 -10.95 -0.57 -8.19
CA ASP A 157 -10.99 -1.49 -9.32
C ASP A 157 -12.44 -1.55 -9.80
N ILE A 158 -12.79 -0.61 -10.69
CA ILE A 158 -14.16 -0.45 -11.19
C ILE A 158 -14.59 -1.70 -11.97
N GLU A 159 -13.66 -2.35 -12.66
CA GLU A 159 -13.92 -3.55 -13.46
C GLU A 159 -14.19 -4.77 -12.58
N LYS A 160 -13.42 -4.95 -11.50
CA LYS A 160 -13.57 -6.10 -10.59
C LYS A 160 -14.69 -5.92 -9.56
N ALA A 161 -14.76 -4.78 -8.89
CA ALA A 161 -15.67 -4.60 -7.76
C ALA A 161 -17.03 -4.03 -8.18
N GLY A 162 -17.04 -3.06 -9.11
CA GLY A 162 -18.23 -2.27 -9.42
C GLY A 162 -18.79 -1.50 -8.21
N PRO A 163 -19.97 -0.85 -8.36
CA PRO A 163 -20.58 -0.11 -7.27
C PRO A 163 -21.17 -1.04 -6.21
N CYS A 164 -20.94 -0.72 -4.93
CA CYS A 164 -21.52 -1.39 -3.77
C CYS A 164 -21.22 -2.91 -3.69
N SER A 165 -20.00 -3.31 -4.03
CA SER A 165 -19.56 -4.71 -3.95
C SER A 165 -19.64 -5.25 -2.52
N THR A 166 -20.27 -6.40 -2.34
CA THR A 166 -20.29 -7.14 -1.07
C THR A 166 -19.54 -8.46 -1.14
N GLU A 167 -18.95 -8.78 -2.29
CA GLU A 167 -18.22 -10.02 -2.49
C GLU A 167 -16.86 -9.95 -1.79
N VAL A 168 -16.66 -10.87 -0.84
CA VAL A 168 -15.46 -10.92 -0.01
C VAL A 168 -14.48 -11.96 -0.55
N GLU A 169 -13.30 -11.50 -0.95
CA GLU A 169 -12.18 -12.36 -1.30
C GLU A 169 -11.31 -12.64 -0.08
N TRP A 170 -11.14 -13.91 0.26
CA TRP A 170 -10.41 -14.34 1.46
C TRP A 170 -9.03 -14.88 1.13
N ASN A 171 -8.04 -14.34 1.84
CA ASN A 171 -6.63 -14.57 1.61
C ASN A 171 -6.29 -14.53 0.11
N PRO A 172 -6.67 -13.43 -0.58
CA PRO A 172 -6.35 -13.26 -1.99
C PRO A 172 -4.88 -13.58 -2.24
N PRO A 173 -4.58 -14.41 -3.25
CA PRO A 173 -3.20 -14.63 -3.64
C PRO A 173 -2.60 -13.31 -4.13
N VAL A 174 -1.27 -13.23 -4.16
CA VAL A 174 -0.62 -12.22 -4.99
C VAL A 174 -0.99 -12.54 -6.44
N MET A 175 -1.89 -11.75 -7.03
CA MET A 175 -2.44 -12.01 -8.35
C MET A 175 -1.39 -11.75 -9.43
N ASP A 176 -1.46 -12.52 -10.52
CA ASP A 176 -0.85 -12.13 -11.78
C ASP A 176 -1.52 -10.83 -12.25
N VAL A 177 -0.73 -9.78 -12.41
CA VAL A 177 -1.20 -8.46 -12.81
C VAL A 177 -1.20 -8.33 -14.33
N ALA A 178 -2.19 -7.61 -14.86
CA ALA A 178 -2.17 -7.16 -16.24
C ALA A 178 -0.84 -6.43 -16.56
N PRO A 179 -0.41 -6.36 -17.82
CA PRO A 179 0.76 -5.57 -18.20
C PRO A 179 0.64 -4.14 -17.63
N GLY A 180 1.61 -3.70 -16.84
CA GLY A 180 1.53 -2.38 -16.18
C GLY A 180 0.80 -2.35 -14.82
N GLY A 181 0.38 -3.49 -14.26
CA GLY A 181 -0.07 -3.57 -12.85
C GLY A 181 1.07 -3.93 -11.89
N LEU A 182 0.98 -3.55 -10.62
CA LEU A 182 1.91 -4.03 -9.58
C LEU A 182 1.20 -5.07 -8.71
N ALA A 183 1.77 -6.27 -8.60
CA ALA A 183 1.14 -7.35 -7.86
C ALA A 183 1.13 -7.04 -6.37
N THR A 184 -0.06 -6.79 -5.83
CA THR A 184 -0.31 -6.61 -4.41
C THR A 184 -1.23 -7.71 -3.91
N THR A 185 -1.24 -7.93 -2.61
CA THR A 185 -2.11 -8.92 -2.00
C THR A 185 -3.58 -8.46 -1.98
N THR A 186 -3.91 -7.22 -2.34
CA THR A 186 -5.27 -6.68 -2.13
C THR A 186 -5.92 -6.14 -3.40
N THR A 187 -5.34 -5.12 -4.05
CA THR A 187 -5.78 -4.59 -5.36
C THR A 187 -4.60 -3.96 -6.11
N PRO A 188 -4.54 -4.06 -7.46
CA PRO A 188 -3.60 -3.27 -8.24
C PRO A 188 -3.91 -1.77 -8.06
N SER A 189 -2.87 -0.95 -7.98
CA SER A 189 -3.05 0.51 -8.05
C SER A 189 -3.16 0.88 -9.53
N TYR A 190 -4.25 1.50 -9.98
CA TYR A 190 -4.52 1.75 -11.41
C TYR A 190 -4.31 3.19 -11.85
N TRP A 191 -4.09 4.11 -10.91
CA TRP A 191 -3.88 5.53 -11.17
C TRP A 191 -2.54 6.01 -10.63
N ASN A 192 -2.06 7.17 -11.12
CA ASN A 192 -0.73 7.68 -10.85
C ASN A 192 -0.52 7.93 -9.35
N ALA A 193 0.29 7.08 -8.71
CA ALA A 193 0.65 7.16 -7.30
C ALA A 193 1.81 8.17 -7.11
N GLU A 194 1.52 9.46 -7.22
CA GLU A 194 2.53 10.51 -7.04
C GLU A 194 3.23 10.37 -5.69
N ILE A 195 4.56 10.51 -5.70
CA ILE A 195 5.36 10.49 -4.48
C ILE A 195 5.37 11.91 -3.90
N VAL A 196 4.62 12.11 -2.82
CA VAL A 196 4.52 13.41 -2.15
C VAL A 196 5.80 13.74 -1.38
N ARG A 197 6.42 12.72 -0.80
CA ARG A 197 7.69 12.83 -0.06
C ARG A 197 8.49 11.56 -0.21
N MET A 198 9.81 11.69 -0.26
CA MET A 198 10.75 10.58 -0.25
C MET A 198 11.95 10.93 0.58
N GLU A 199 12.43 9.97 1.36
CA GLU A 199 13.70 10.04 2.05
C GLU A 199 14.55 8.83 1.66
N PRO A 200 15.82 9.02 1.25
CA PRO A 200 16.49 10.31 1.08
C PRO A 200 15.97 11.10 -0.14
N ASP A 201 15.83 12.43 0.03
CA ASP A 201 15.26 13.35 -0.96
C ASP A 201 15.95 13.28 -2.33
N GLY A 202 17.24 12.95 -2.34
CA GLY A 202 18.04 12.79 -3.54
C GLY A 202 17.43 11.81 -4.55
N LEU A 203 16.71 10.78 -4.09
CA LEU A 203 16.13 9.74 -4.94
C LEU A 203 14.83 10.16 -5.65
N HIS A 204 14.14 11.20 -5.16
CA HIS A 204 12.75 11.49 -5.55
C HIS A 204 12.59 11.64 -7.06
N GLY A 205 13.33 12.56 -7.69
CA GLY A 205 13.21 12.80 -9.13
C GLY A 205 13.58 11.59 -9.99
N PHE A 206 14.49 10.74 -9.50
CA PHE A 206 14.85 9.50 -10.19
C PHE A 206 13.77 8.44 -10.09
N VAL A 207 13.16 8.26 -8.91
CA VAL A 207 12.06 7.30 -8.77
C VAL A 207 10.86 7.73 -9.60
N GLU A 208 10.57 9.02 -9.72
CA GLU A 208 9.44 9.49 -10.54
C GLU A 208 9.67 9.39 -12.05
N ARG A 209 10.92 9.51 -12.53
CA ARG A 209 11.19 9.76 -13.96
C ARG A 209 12.26 8.86 -14.57
N GLY A 210 12.86 7.97 -13.80
CA GLY A 210 13.96 7.10 -14.23
C GLY A 210 15.31 7.79 -14.43
N TYR A 211 15.45 9.10 -14.17
CA TYR A 211 16.70 9.85 -14.32
C TYR A 211 16.80 11.06 -13.38
N HIS A 212 18.01 11.57 -13.17
CA HIS A 212 18.24 12.86 -12.49
C HIS A 212 18.47 14.01 -13.48
N GLY A 213 17.88 15.17 -13.21
CA GLY A 213 18.19 16.42 -13.92
C GLY A 213 17.73 16.43 -15.38
N THR A 214 18.58 16.89 -16.30
CA THR A 214 18.32 16.95 -17.75
C THR A 214 18.95 15.80 -18.53
N ALA A 215 19.62 14.88 -17.84
CA ALA A 215 20.36 13.78 -18.44
C ALA A 215 19.42 12.70 -18.96
N ARG A 216 18.90 12.90 -20.18
CA ARG A 216 18.15 11.90 -20.97
C ARG A 216 18.98 10.67 -21.38
N GLU A 217 20.23 10.59 -20.95
CA GLU A 217 21.19 9.56 -21.36
C GLU A 217 21.02 8.25 -20.57
N SER A 218 20.46 8.29 -19.35
CA SER A 218 20.10 7.08 -18.61
C SER A 218 18.76 6.55 -19.12
N ARG A 219 18.80 5.64 -20.09
CA ARG A 219 17.61 4.93 -20.64
C ARG A 219 17.13 3.83 -19.68
N VAL A 220 16.75 4.22 -18.47
CA VAL A 220 15.99 3.34 -17.58
C VAL A 220 14.57 3.27 -18.10
N GLU A 221 14.05 2.06 -18.28
CA GLU A 221 12.67 1.82 -18.73
C GLU A 221 11.72 1.62 -17.54
N ARG A 222 12.29 1.17 -16.42
CA ARG A 222 11.55 0.87 -15.18
C ARG A 222 12.43 1.06 -13.95
N VAL A 223 11.87 1.71 -12.94
CA VAL A 223 12.43 1.80 -11.59
C VAL A 223 11.50 1.08 -10.62
N GLU A 224 12.06 0.30 -9.72
CA GLU A 224 11.32 -0.43 -8.69
C GLU A 224 11.93 -0.17 -7.31
N LEU A 225 11.09 0.15 -6.33
CA LEU A 225 11.46 0.11 -4.92
C LEU A 225 11.14 -1.27 -4.37
N LEU A 226 12.09 -1.84 -3.63
CA LEU A 226 11.99 -3.18 -3.06
C LEU A 226 11.86 -3.10 -1.54
N TRP A 227 11.07 -3.99 -0.95
CA TRP A 227 11.06 -4.27 0.48
C TRP A 227 11.23 -5.76 0.68
N ARG A 228 12.37 -6.17 1.27
CA ARG A 228 12.71 -7.58 1.51
C ARG A 228 12.64 -8.43 0.23
N GLY A 229 13.04 -7.83 -0.89
CA GLY A 229 13.05 -8.47 -2.22
C GLY A 229 11.71 -8.44 -2.96
N ARG A 230 10.62 -7.96 -2.35
CA ARG A 230 9.33 -7.75 -3.03
C ARG A 230 9.24 -6.33 -3.57
N VAL A 231 8.72 -6.14 -4.78
CA VAL A 231 8.44 -4.80 -5.32
C VAL A 231 7.31 -4.15 -4.52
N VAL A 232 7.57 -2.96 -4.00
CA VAL A 232 6.61 -2.14 -3.23
C VAL A 232 6.24 -0.84 -3.91
N HIS A 233 7.02 -0.41 -4.89
CA HIS A 233 6.68 0.69 -5.79
C HIS A 233 7.29 0.40 -7.14
N ARG A 234 6.62 0.78 -8.21
CA ARG A 234 7.16 0.76 -9.56
C ARG A 234 6.84 2.06 -10.27
N THR A 235 7.83 2.56 -10.98
CA THR A 235 7.66 3.62 -11.97
C THR A 235 8.12 3.09 -13.32
N GLN A 236 7.29 3.21 -14.35
CA GLN A 236 7.58 2.71 -15.70
C GLN A 236 7.00 3.62 -16.77
N MET A 237 7.69 3.74 -17.91
CA MET A 237 7.12 4.39 -19.08
C MET A 237 6.01 3.53 -19.69
N GLU A 238 4.79 4.03 -19.71
CA GLU A 238 3.61 3.37 -20.29
C GLU A 238 2.97 4.31 -21.33
N TYR A 239 2.28 3.74 -22.33
CA TYR A 239 1.58 4.52 -23.36
C TYR A 239 0.16 4.80 -22.89
N ASP A 240 -0.16 6.07 -22.68
CA ASP A 240 -1.52 6.51 -22.42
C ASP A 240 -2.24 6.67 -23.76
N ALA A 241 -3.28 5.86 -23.98
CA ALA A 241 -4.06 5.89 -25.22
C ALA A 241 -5.05 7.05 -25.30
N ASP A 242 -5.48 7.61 -24.16
CA ASP A 242 -6.41 8.72 -24.07
C ASP A 242 -5.72 10.04 -24.44
N PHE A 243 -4.46 10.22 -24.05
CA PHE A 243 -3.62 11.37 -24.41
C PHE A 243 -2.71 11.12 -25.62
N GLY A 244 -2.53 9.86 -26.01
CA GLY A 244 -1.73 9.46 -27.16
C GLY A 244 -0.22 9.68 -26.97
N GLU A 245 0.25 9.69 -25.74
CA GLU A 245 1.64 9.96 -25.37
C GLU A 245 2.22 8.91 -24.41
N TYR A 246 3.54 8.89 -24.28
CA TYR A 246 4.22 8.04 -23.28
C TYR A 246 4.45 8.86 -22.02
N GLU A 247 4.02 8.32 -20.89
CA GLU A 247 4.20 8.93 -19.57
C GLU A 247 4.78 7.95 -18.55
N TRP A 248 5.39 8.51 -17.51
CA TRP A 248 5.89 7.72 -16.39
C TRP A 248 4.75 7.43 -15.42
N GLU A 249 4.27 6.19 -15.46
CA GLU A 249 3.24 5.70 -14.58
C GLU A 249 3.84 5.21 -13.26
N GLN A 250 3.25 5.64 -12.15
CA GLN A 250 3.65 5.28 -10.80
C GLN A 250 2.61 4.37 -10.15
N ARG A 251 3.09 3.28 -9.54
CA ARG A 251 2.27 2.21 -8.97
C ARG A 251 2.84 1.84 -7.60
N SER A 252 2.02 1.92 -6.54
CA SER A 252 2.43 1.54 -5.18
C SER A 252 1.78 0.24 -4.74
N ALA A 253 2.54 -0.63 -4.07
CA ALA A 253 2.01 -1.88 -3.56
C ALA A 253 1.31 -1.69 -2.23
N ASP A 254 0.16 -2.32 -2.09
CA ASP A 254 -0.69 -2.19 -0.93
C ASP A 254 -0.48 -3.35 0.06
N ASP A 255 0.33 -3.15 1.10
CA ASP A 255 0.34 -4.03 2.29
C ASP A 255 0.85 -3.27 3.54
N TRP A 256 0.65 -3.84 4.71
CA TRP A 256 1.08 -3.36 6.02
C TRP A 256 2.53 -3.71 6.38
N ASP A 257 3.18 -4.59 5.61
CA ASP A 257 4.50 -5.15 5.89
C ASP A 257 5.63 -4.13 5.74
N ASN A 258 5.43 -3.09 4.92
CA ASN A 258 6.35 -1.97 4.72
C ASN A 258 5.88 -0.67 5.38
N CYS A 259 4.93 -0.73 6.33
CA CYS A 259 4.57 0.44 7.13
C CYS A 259 5.70 0.82 8.10
N LEU A 260 6.18 2.06 8.01
CA LEU A 260 7.24 2.61 8.86
C LEU A 260 6.75 3.55 9.96
N SER A 261 5.44 3.66 10.18
CA SER A 261 4.90 4.46 11.28
C SER A 261 5.44 3.94 12.64
N PRO A 262 6.13 4.77 13.46
CA PRO A 262 6.74 4.31 14.70
C PRO A 262 5.75 3.67 15.68
N ASP A 263 4.55 4.25 15.79
CA ASP A 263 3.50 3.73 16.67
C ASP A 263 2.95 2.39 16.18
N TYR A 264 2.80 2.24 14.86
CA TYR A 264 2.44 0.97 14.25
C TYR A 264 3.50 -0.09 14.53
N LEU A 265 4.78 0.21 14.28
CA LEU A 265 5.89 -0.70 14.55
C LEU A 265 5.96 -1.08 16.03
N ALA A 266 5.73 -0.14 16.94
CA ALA A 266 5.67 -0.41 18.38
C ALA A 266 4.51 -1.35 18.74
N SER A 267 3.33 -1.15 18.15
CA SER A 267 2.17 -2.05 18.36
C SER A 267 2.47 -3.47 17.86
N MET A 268 3.06 -3.63 16.67
CA MET A 268 3.38 -4.94 16.11
C MET A 268 4.46 -5.67 16.91
N ARG A 269 5.42 -4.95 17.52
CA ARG A 269 6.39 -5.55 18.45
C ARG A 269 5.73 -6.07 19.72
N ARG A 270 4.71 -5.37 20.25
CA ARG A 270 3.93 -5.83 21.42
C ARG A 270 3.16 -7.11 21.09
N VAL A 271 2.56 -7.20 19.90
CA VAL A 271 1.87 -8.41 19.42
C VAL A 271 2.83 -9.59 19.32
N ARG A 272 4.01 -9.41 18.70
CA ARG A 272 4.99 -10.49 18.53
C ARG A 272 5.59 -11.01 19.85
N ARG A 273 5.82 -10.15 20.84
CA ARG A 273 6.38 -10.55 22.16
C ARG A 273 5.44 -11.42 23.00
N ARG A 274 4.17 -11.50 22.61
CA ARG A 274 3.13 -12.25 23.33
C ARG A 274 2.83 -13.61 22.70
N ARG A 275 3.42 -13.88 21.53
CA ARG A 275 3.47 -15.22 20.92
C ARG A 275 4.70 -15.95 21.44
#